data_AF-A0ABD1IEZ2-F1
#
_entry.id   AF-A0ABD1IEZ2-F1
#
_cell.length_a   1.000
_cell.length_b   1.000
_cell.length_c   1.000
_cell.angle_alpha   90.00
_cell.angle_beta   90.00
_cell.angle_gamma   90.00
#
_symmetry.space_group_name_H-M   'P 1'
#
loop_
_entity.id
_entity.type
_entity.pdbx_description
1 polymer ?
#
loop_
_entity_poly.entity_id
_entity_poly.type
_entity_poly.pdbx_seq_one_letter_code
_entity_poly.pdbx_strand_id
1 'polypeptide(L)'
;MQSPFFFTTILCSLLHFAAVDDRILFPNQTLVIGQTLVSQNQVFEMGFFSPGKSSNRFLGIWYTSTPDVVAWVANRNHPITANQAASFMIYGNGSLVISSGKSII
;
A
#
# COMPACT_ATOMS: atom_id res chain seq x y z
N MET A 1 32.41 -19.84 -29.83
CA MET A 1 32.14 -20.50 -28.53
C MET A 1 31.93 -19.40 -27.50
N GLN A 2 30.68 -19.04 -27.21
CA GLN A 2 30.39 -18.04 -26.17
C GLN A 2 30.57 -18.71 -24.81
N SER A 3 31.40 -18.11 -23.94
CA SER A 3 31.78 -18.71 -22.66
C SER A 3 30.58 -18.79 -21.69
N PRO A 4 30.40 -19.90 -20.94
CA PRO A 4 29.29 -20.05 -20.00
C PRO A 4 29.26 -19.00 -18.90
N PHE A 5 30.41 -18.38 -18.59
CA PHE A 5 30.51 -17.30 -17.60
C PHE A 5 29.64 -16.09 -17.93
N PHE A 6 29.47 -15.74 -19.22
CA PHE A 6 28.64 -14.61 -19.65
C PHE A 6 27.14 -14.82 -19.38
N PHE A 7 26.68 -16.07 -19.51
CA PHE A 7 25.27 -16.41 -19.31
C PHE A 7 24.90 -16.39 -17.82
N THR A 8 25.81 -16.82 -16.94
CA THR A 8 25.58 -16.83 -15.50
C THR A 8 25.52 -15.41 -14.92
N THR A 9 26.37 -14.48 -15.38
CA THR A 9 26.32 -13.07 -14.93
C THR A 9 25.04 -12.37 -15.38
N ILE A 10 24.57 -12.62 -16.60
CA ILE A 10 23.30 -12.08 -17.12
C ILE A 10 22.10 -12.64 -16.34
N LEU A 11 22.13 -13.92 -15.96
CA LEU A 11 21.05 -14.54 -15.18
C LEU A 11 21.01 -14.00 -13.74
N CYS A 12 22.15 -13.74 -13.10
CA CYS A 12 22.21 -13.13 -11.77
C CYS A 12 21.84 -11.64 -11.75
N SER A 13 22.10 -10.88 -12.82
CA SER A 13 21.70 -9.47 -12.90
C SER A 13 20.19 -9.30 -13.15
N LEU A 14 19.53 -10.28 -13.77
CA LEU A 14 18.07 -10.31 -13.95
C LEU A 14 17.30 -10.71 -12.67
N LEU A 15 17.99 -11.27 -11.66
CA LEU A 15 17.41 -11.62 -10.36
C LEU A 15 17.52 -10.51 -9.31
N HIS A 16 18.05 -9.33 -9.67
CA HIS A 16 17.87 -8.14 -8.86
C HIS A 16 16.42 -7.64 -9.01
N PHE A 17 15.49 -8.36 -8.39
CA PHE A 17 14.26 -7.72 -7.94
C PHE A 17 14.70 -6.62 -6.97
N ALA A 18 14.63 -5.37 -7.41
CA ALA A 18 14.60 -4.28 -6.46
C ALA A 18 13.42 -4.58 -5.54
N ALA A 19 13.70 -4.98 -4.29
CA ALA A 19 12.66 -5.12 -3.30
C ALA A 19 11.97 -3.75 -3.22
N VAL A 20 10.70 -3.70 -3.64
CA VAL A 20 9.89 -2.49 -3.45
C VAL A 20 9.84 -2.30 -1.94
N ASP A 21 10.32 -1.15 -1.48
CA ASP A 21 10.29 -0.82 -0.07
C ASP A 21 8.84 -0.47 0.30
N ASP A 22 8.05 -1.48 0.69
CA ASP A 22 6.65 -1.36 1.11
C ASP A 22 6.51 -0.62 2.46
N ARG A 23 7.38 0.34 2.73
CA ARG A 23 7.49 1.07 4.00
C ARG A 23 7.38 2.57 3.80
N ILE A 24 7.78 3.05 2.63
CA ILE A 24 7.81 4.47 2.29
C ILE A 24 6.98 4.69 1.04
N LEU A 25 5.96 5.53 1.16
CA LEU A 25 5.22 6.06 0.02
C LEU A 25 5.85 7.38 -0.40
N PHE A 26 6.38 7.45 -1.61
CA PHE A 26 6.95 8.68 -2.17
C PHE A 26 5.87 9.55 -2.86
N PRO A 27 6.13 10.85 -3.06
CA PRO A 27 5.26 11.69 -3.89
C PRO A 27 5.02 11.08 -5.27
N ASN A 28 3.80 11.21 -5.77
CA ASN A 28 3.31 10.60 -7.03
C ASN A 28 3.22 9.07 -7.02
N GLN A 29 3.61 8.38 -5.94
CA GLN A 29 3.23 6.99 -5.75
C GLN A 29 1.84 6.90 -5.14
N THR A 30 1.18 5.79 -5.44
CA THR A 30 -0.19 5.54 -5.03
C THR A 30 -0.27 4.19 -4.35
N LEU A 31 -0.83 4.16 -3.16
CA LEU A 31 -1.22 2.95 -2.46
C LEU A 31 -2.66 2.61 -2.85
N VAL A 32 -2.88 1.44 -3.44
CA VAL A 32 -4.22 0.96 -3.82
C VAL A 32 -4.72 -0.14 -2.88
N ILE A 33 -5.98 -0.53 -3.03
CA ILE A 33 -6.57 -1.64 -2.29
C ILE A 33 -5.71 -2.91 -2.43
N GLY A 34 -5.42 -3.56 -1.31
CA GLY A 34 -4.61 -4.78 -1.26
C GLY A 34 -3.12 -4.53 -1.08
N GLN A 35 -2.65 -3.29 -1.23
CA GLN A 35 -1.31 -2.88 -0.84
C GLN A 35 -1.31 -2.30 0.56
N THR A 36 -0.20 -2.48 1.26
CA THR A 36 0.00 -1.97 2.61
C THR A 36 1.38 -1.34 2.75
N LEU A 37 1.52 -0.46 3.75
CA LEU A 37 2.82 -0.04 4.26
C LEU A 37 3.08 -0.74 5.60
N VAL A 38 4.25 -1.35 5.74
CA VAL A 38 4.65 -2.04 6.98
C VAL A 38 5.66 -1.19 7.73
N SER A 39 5.41 -0.96 9.01
CA SER A 39 6.34 -0.24 9.88
C SER A 39 7.68 -0.99 10.06
N GLN A 40 8.72 -0.28 10.52
CA GLN A 40 10.07 -0.85 10.57
C GLN A 40 10.18 -2.15 11.35
N ASN A 41 9.49 -2.19 12.47
CA ASN A 41 9.54 -3.28 13.43
C ASN A 41 8.37 -4.26 13.20
N GLN A 42 7.61 -4.12 12.10
CA GLN A 42 6.45 -4.96 11.76
C GLN A 42 5.38 -4.97 12.87
N VAL A 43 5.26 -3.85 13.61
CA VAL A 43 4.27 -3.70 14.68
C VAL A 43 2.96 -3.18 14.09
N PHE A 44 3.07 -2.20 13.19
CA PHE A 44 1.97 -1.57 12.50
C PHE A 44 2.00 -1.83 11.01
N GLU A 45 0.80 -1.93 10.46
CA GLU A 45 0.51 -1.94 9.04
C GLU A 45 -0.52 -0.85 8.71
N MET A 46 -0.36 -0.22 7.56
CA MET A 46 -1.27 0.79 7.04
C MET A 46 -1.81 0.36 5.69
N GLY A 47 -3.11 0.52 5.46
CA GLY A 47 -3.71 0.28 4.15
C GLY A 47 -5.22 0.35 4.15
N PHE A 48 -5.82 -0.14 3.07
CA PHE A 48 -7.28 -0.21 2.95
C PHE A 48 -7.83 -1.50 3.56
N PHE A 49 -8.85 -1.38 4.41
CA PHE A 49 -9.52 -2.53 5.05
C PHE A 49 -11.04 -2.37 5.07
N SER A 50 -11.74 -3.48 5.33
CA SER A 50 -13.19 -3.53 5.54
C SER A 50 -13.50 -4.19 6.87
N PRO A 51 -14.20 -3.51 7.81
CA PRO A 51 -14.48 -4.07 9.13
C PRO A 51 -15.59 -5.12 9.08
N GLY A 52 -15.31 -6.31 9.65
CA GLY A 52 -16.28 -7.39 9.80
C GLY A 52 -16.88 -7.84 8.47
N LYS A 53 -18.22 -7.82 8.36
CA LYS A 53 -18.96 -8.18 7.13
C LYS A 53 -19.37 -6.96 6.29
N SER A 54 -18.90 -5.77 6.66
CA SER A 54 -19.21 -4.54 5.93
C SER A 54 -18.49 -4.53 4.58
N SER A 55 -19.18 -4.06 3.55
CA SER A 55 -18.59 -3.79 2.23
C SER A 55 -17.94 -2.41 2.15
N ASN A 56 -18.13 -1.56 3.17
CA ASN A 56 -17.44 -0.26 3.26
C ASN A 56 -15.94 -0.44 3.48
N ARG A 57 -15.15 0.44 2.87
CA ARG A 57 -13.69 0.46 2.94
C ARG A 57 -13.19 1.71 3.65
N PHE A 58 -12.11 1.54 4.38
CA PHE A 58 -11.44 2.59 5.12
C PHE A 58 -9.93 2.49 4.92
N LEU A 59 -9.26 3.64 4.93
CA LEU A 59 -7.81 3.70 5.12
C LEU A 59 -7.53 3.75 6.63
N GLY A 60 -6.67 2.86 7.12
CA GLY A 60 -6.35 2.80 8.55
C GLY A 60 -4.96 2.27 8.83
N ILE A 61 -4.64 2.26 10.13
CA ILE A 61 -3.43 1.66 10.71
C ILE A 61 -3.88 0.63 11.74
N TRP A 62 -3.37 -0.59 11.66
CA TRP A 62 -3.66 -1.68 12.59
C TRP A 62 -2.39 -2.35 13.09
N TYR A 63 -2.52 -3.17 14.14
CA TYR A 63 -1.44 -4.00 14.64
C TYR A 63 -1.28 -5.25 13.75
N THR A 64 -0.06 -5.51 13.26
CA THR A 64 0.23 -6.67 12.40
C THR A 64 -0.13 -8.01 13.08
N SER A 65 0.14 -8.15 14.37
CA SER A 65 -0.18 -9.39 15.12
C SER A 65 -1.68 -9.59 15.35
N THR A 66 -2.48 -8.53 15.26
CA THR A 66 -3.92 -8.55 15.52
C THR A 66 -4.62 -7.56 14.58
N PRO A 67 -4.82 -7.91 13.28
CA PRO A 67 -5.30 -6.98 12.27
C PRO A 67 -6.69 -6.38 12.55
N ASP A 68 -7.50 -7.06 13.37
CA ASP A 68 -8.81 -6.55 13.81
C ASP A 68 -8.70 -5.38 14.80
N VAL A 69 -7.53 -5.19 15.43
CA VAL A 69 -7.27 -4.07 16.35
C VAL A 69 -6.75 -2.89 15.55
N VAL A 70 -7.67 -2.03 15.14
CA VAL A 70 -7.40 -0.83 14.37
C VAL A 70 -7.02 0.32 15.30
N ALA A 71 -5.78 0.80 15.20
CA ALA A 71 -5.26 1.90 16.00
C ALA A 71 -5.76 3.27 15.49
N TRP A 72 -5.94 3.40 14.16
CA TRP A 72 -6.38 4.66 13.55
C TRP A 72 -7.15 4.46 12.24
N VAL A 73 -8.07 5.37 11.93
CA VAL A 73 -8.90 5.36 10.71
C VAL A 73 -8.99 6.77 10.14
N ALA A 74 -8.57 6.94 8.89
CA ALA A 74 -8.54 8.24 8.21
C ALA A 74 -9.95 8.75 7.85
N ASN A 75 -10.69 7.96 7.08
CA ASN A 75 -12.00 8.33 6.53
C ASN A 75 -13.15 7.78 7.39
N ARG A 76 -13.06 7.90 8.72
CA ARG A 76 -14.04 7.32 9.66
C ARG A 76 -15.49 7.78 9.40
N ASN A 77 -15.67 9.04 9.01
CA ASN A 77 -16.98 9.65 8.76
C ASN A 77 -17.42 9.56 7.28
N HIS A 78 -16.51 9.18 6.38
CA HIS A 78 -16.74 9.13 4.93
C HIS A 78 -16.26 7.79 4.37
N PRO A 79 -17.00 6.68 4.66
CA PRO A 79 -16.66 5.36 4.15
C PRO A 79 -16.68 5.32 2.62
N ILE A 80 -15.76 4.54 2.03
CA ILE A 80 -15.77 4.25 0.60
C ILE A 80 -16.66 3.04 0.35
N THR A 81 -17.60 3.13 -0.59
CA THR A 81 -18.49 2.01 -0.91
C THR A 81 -17.75 0.93 -1.72
N ALA A 82 -18.10 -0.35 -1.55
CA ALA A 82 -17.35 -1.49 -2.12
C ALA A 82 -17.08 -1.43 -3.62
N ASN A 83 -17.97 -0.79 -4.38
CA ASN A 83 -17.92 -0.75 -5.84
C ASN A 83 -16.97 0.33 -6.38
N GLN A 84 -16.38 1.15 -5.50
CA GLN A 84 -15.50 2.23 -5.88
C GLN A 84 -14.04 1.80 -5.78
N ALA A 85 -13.25 2.15 -6.80
CA ALA A 85 -11.80 2.11 -6.69
C ALA A 85 -11.36 3.09 -5.59
N ALA A 86 -10.38 2.69 -4.78
CA ALA A 86 -9.82 3.53 -3.73
C ALA A 86 -8.31 3.61 -3.87
N SER A 87 -7.77 4.80 -3.64
CA SER A 87 -6.33 5.01 -3.61
C SER A 87 -5.93 6.09 -2.61
N PHE A 88 -4.71 5.96 -2.10
CA PHE A 88 -4.09 6.92 -1.20
C PHE A 88 -2.77 7.39 -1.80
N MET A 89 -2.53 8.71 -1.84
CA MET A 89 -1.35 9.29 -2.47
C MET A 89 -0.86 10.55 -1.77
N ILE A 90 0.42 10.85 -1.97
CA ILE A 90 1.04 12.12 -1.58
C ILE A 90 1.13 12.99 -2.84
N TYR A 91 0.40 14.11 -2.84
CA TYR A 91 0.50 15.11 -3.91
C TYR A 91 1.82 15.88 -3.80
N GLY A 92 2.27 16.47 -4.92
CA GLY A 92 3.53 17.23 -4.97
C GLY A 92 3.58 18.44 -4.01
N ASN A 93 2.44 18.91 -3.52
CA ASN A 93 2.36 19.96 -2.48
C ASN A 93 2.41 19.41 -1.04
N GLY A 94 2.65 18.11 -0.86
CA GLY A 94 2.69 17.44 0.44
C GLY A 94 1.32 17.04 1.01
N SER A 95 0.22 17.27 0.29
CA SER A 95 -1.12 16.87 0.76
C SER A 95 -1.30 15.36 0.67
N LEU A 96 -1.88 14.78 1.73
CA LEU A 96 -2.29 13.38 1.80
C LEU A 96 -3.73 13.27 1.34
N VAL A 97 -3.99 12.49 0.29
CA VAL A 97 -5.31 12.47 -0.36
C VAL A 97 -5.80 11.03 -0.51
N ILE A 98 -7.04 10.81 -0.10
CA ILE A 98 -7.80 9.59 -0.40
C ILE A 98 -8.68 9.89 -1.61
N SER A 99 -8.59 9.06 -2.64
CA SER A 99 -9.47 9.14 -3.81
C SER A 99 -10.40 7.94 -3.85
N SER A 100 -11.66 8.21 -4.19
CA SER A 100 -12.71 7.21 -4.43
C SER A 100 -13.28 7.42 -5.83
N GLY A 101 -12.83 6.62 -6.80
CA GLY A 101 -13.16 6.82 -8.22
C GLY A 101 -12.76 8.20 -8.72
N LYS A 102 -13.75 9.08 -8.94
CA LYS A 102 -13.55 10.47 -9.41
C LYS A 102 -13.63 11.52 -8.30
N SER A 103 -13.85 11.09 -7.04
CA SER A 103 -14.00 11.99 -5.90
C SER A 103 -12.78 11.93 -4.99
N ILE A 104 -12.44 13.06 -4.37
CA ILE A 104 -11.53 13.14 -3.24
C ILE A 104 -12.37 13.17 -1.97
N ILE A 105 -11.88 12.50 -0.91
CA ILE A 105 -12.53 12.39 0.40
C ILE A 105 -11.66 13.03 1.48
#